data_AF-A0A0R3X4R8-F1
#
_entry.id   AF-A0A0R3X4R8-F1
#
_cell.length_a   1.000
_cell.length_b   1.000
_cell.length_c   1.000
_cell.angle_alpha   90.00
_cell.angle_beta   90.00
_cell.angle_gamma   90.00
#
_symmetry.space_group_name_H-M   'P 1'
#
loop_
_entity.id
_entity.type
_entity.pdbx_description
1 polymer ?
#
loop_
_entity_poly.entity_id
_entity_poly.type
_entity_poly.pdbx_seq_one_letter_code
_entity_poly.pdbx_strand_id
1 'polypeptide(L)'
;MDKLASVFSVLRLGNIKCCCRSVAVESRKPVFSVYVKTHFNEVKSKHPIMKATEIMKKLSEMYRVASPSELAKLALSASTIRLKTEEERLESRKKLLFARKHGLPKPPPTTGYHVYLHEQLSGNKVAMGSAPQAMTSKLSAASKSWINLSERNKEAYINRALENRLAHLRDLKAWSESNGIPFSKRTTVLASRFYAKHHRKDATDKTVAVKASQK
;
A
#
# COMPACT_ATOMS: atom_id res chain seq x y z
N MET A 1 42.74 -34.37 -7.47
CA MET A 1 42.04 -34.33 -8.76
C MET A 1 40.76 -35.09 -8.49
N ASP A 2 39.58 -34.47 -8.37
CA ASP A 2 38.88 -33.79 -9.46
C ASP A 2 37.87 -32.74 -9.00
N LYS A 3 37.62 -31.82 -9.93
CA LYS A 3 36.70 -30.67 -9.87
C LYS A 3 35.24 -31.13 -9.93
N LEU A 4 34.37 -30.55 -9.10
CA LEU A 4 32.94 -30.50 -9.39
C LEU A 4 32.49 -29.05 -9.44
N ALA A 5 32.39 -28.57 -10.68
CA ALA A 5 31.85 -27.29 -11.06
C ALA A 5 30.34 -27.24 -10.78
N SER A 6 29.93 -26.27 -9.97
CA SER A 6 28.53 -25.89 -9.75
C SER A 6 28.00 -25.20 -11.00
N VAL A 7 27.35 -25.95 -11.88
CA VAL A 7 26.62 -25.41 -13.04
C VAL A 7 25.27 -24.88 -12.54
N PHE A 8 25.13 -23.56 -12.50
CA PHE A 8 23.87 -22.88 -12.31
C PHE A 8 22.94 -23.17 -13.50
N SER A 9 21.92 -24.01 -13.31
CA SER A 9 20.83 -24.15 -14.27
C SER A 9 19.92 -22.92 -14.22
N VAL A 10 20.12 -22.03 -15.18
CA VAL A 10 19.18 -20.99 -15.58
C VAL A 10 17.97 -21.66 -16.21
N LEU A 11 16.86 -21.73 -15.48
CA LEU A 11 15.58 -22.14 -16.06
C LEU A 11 15.03 -21.00 -16.93
N ARG A 12 15.21 -21.18 -18.24
CA ARG A 12 14.55 -20.47 -19.35
C ARG A 12 13.03 -20.59 -19.18
N LEU A 13 12.37 -19.52 -18.77
CA LEU A 13 10.91 -19.39 -18.90
C LEU A 13 10.58 -19.03 -20.35
N GLY A 14 9.88 -19.94 -21.01
CA GLY A 14 9.43 -19.83 -22.39
C GLY A 14 8.46 -18.67 -22.61
N ASN A 15 8.60 -18.05 -23.79
CA ASN A 15 7.78 -17.00 -24.35
C ASN A 15 6.28 -17.38 -24.37
N ILE A 16 5.50 -16.79 -23.48
CA ILE A 16 4.07 -16.58 -23.71
C ILE A 16 3.94 -15.19 -24.33
N LYS A 17 3.84 -15.14 -25.66
CA LYS A 17 3.39 -13.95 -26.41
C LYS A 17 1.92 -13.70 -26.06
N CYS A 18 1.66 -13.07 -24.92
CA CYS A 18 0.42 -12.35 -24.73
C CYS A 18 0.57 -11.04 -25.51
N CYS A 19 -0.14 -10.95 -26.64
CA CYS A 19 -0.18 -9.76 -27.47
C CYS A 19 -1.02 -8.68 -26.75
N CYS A 20 -0.51 -8.15 -25.64
CA CYS A 20 -0.98 -6.90 -25.09
C CYS A 20 -0.35 -5.81 -25.94
N ARG A 21 -1.12 -5.32 -26.91
CA ARG A 21 -0.86 -4.03 -27.55
C ARG A 21 -0.80 -2.99 -26.43
N SER A 22 0.40 -2.66 -25.98
CA SER A 22 0.64 -1.62 -25.00
C SER A 22 0.43 -0.28 -25.70
N VAL A 23 -0.83 0.08 -25.90
CA VAL A 23 -1.19 1.48 -26.01
C VAL A 23 -0.89 2.04 -24.62
N ALA A 24 0.12 2.90 -24.54
CA ALA A 24 0.35 3.73 -23.38
C ALA A 24 -0.89 4.62 -23.20
N VAL A 25 -1.94 4.07 -22.57
CA VAL A 25 -3.05 4.86 -22.07
C VAL A 25 -2.49 5.53 -20.83
N GLU A 26 -2.01 6.75 -21.04
CA GLU A 26 -1.71 7.68 -19.98
C GLU A 26 -2.92 7.71 -19.05
N SER A 27 -2.78 7.13 -17.86
CA SER A 27 -3.88 6.94 -16.91
C SER A 27 -4.20 8.26 -16.22
N ARG A 28 -4.60 9.27 -17.01
CA ARG A 28 -5.23 10.46 -16.49
C ARG A 28 -6.55 10.01 -15.88
N LYS A 29 -6.81 10.37 -14.63
CA LYS A 29 -8.17 10.28 -14.11
C LYS A 29 -9.08 11.02 -15.09
N PRO A 30 -10.24 10.46 -15.46
CA PRO A 30 -11.12 11.13 -16.41
C PRO A 30 -11.45 12.51 -15.83
N VAL A 31 -11.34 13.57 -16.65
CA VAL A 31 -11.53 14.98 -16.24
C VAL A 31 -12.82 15.16 -15.42
N PHE A 32 -13.85 14.38 -15.77
CA PHE A 32 -15.11 14.26 -15.04
C PHE A 32 -14.94 13.89 -13.55
N SER A 33 -14.07 12.95 -13.20
CA SER A 33 -13.86 12.53 -11.80
C SER A 33 -13.28 13.64 -10.93
N VAL A 34 -12.45 14.50 -11.53
CA VAL A 34 -11.88 15.67 -10.86
C VAL A 34 -12.95 16.76 -10.74
N TYR A 35 -13.71 17.01 -11.81
CA TYR A 35 -14.86 17.91 -11.79
C TYR A 35 -15.88 17.54 -10.68
N VAL A 36 -16.28 16.28 -10.61
CA VAL A 36 -17.18 15.77 -9.57
C VAL A 36 -16.58 16.05 -8.19
N LYS A 37 -15.32 15.70 -7.95
CA LYS A 37 -14.70 15.92 -6.64
C LYS A 37 -14.69 17.38 -6.21
N THR A 38 -14.49 18.30 -7.16
CA THR A 38 -14.45 19.75 -6.90
C THR A 38 -15.84 20.31 -6.60
N HIS A 39 -16.86 19.95 -7.39
CA HIS A 39 -18.19 20.55 -7.31
C HIS A 39 -19.21 19.77 -6.46
N PHE A 40 -18.90 18.53 -6.05
CA PHE A 40 -19.84 17.68 -5.31
C PHE A 40 -20.27 18.29 -3.97
N ASN A 41 -19.33 18.85 -3.21
CA ASN A 41 -19.66 19.49 -1.94
C ASN A 41 -20.52 20.73 -2.14
N GLU A 42 -20.25 21.51 -3.19
CA GLU A 42 -21.04 22.70 -3.52
C GLU A 42 -22.50 22.35 -3.85
N VAL A 43 -22.71 21.33 -4.69
CA VAL A 43 -24.06 20.86 -5.06
C VAL A 43 -24.78 20.23 -3.86
N LYS A 44 -24.05 19.48 -3.01
CA LYS A 44 -24.60 18.90 -1.78
C LYS A 44 -25.01 19.97 -0.76
N SER A 45 -24.23 21.05 -0.63
CA SER A 45 -24.56 22.18 0.26
C SER A 45 -25.79 22.94 -0.21
N LYS A 46 -26.00 23.09 -1.53
CA LYS A 46 -27.21 23.71 -2.10
C LYS A 46 -28.44 22.80 -2.04
N HIS A 47 -28.23 21.48 -1.97
CA HIS A 47 -29.31 20.49 -1.90
C HIS A 47 -29.06 19.43 -0.82
N PRO A 48 -29.16 19.80 0.48
CA PRO A 48 -28.82 18.89 1.59
C PRO A 48 -29.76 17.68 1.73
N ILE A 49 -30.97 17.75 1.18
CA ILE A 49 -32.01 16.70 1.23
C ILE A 49 -31.88 15.72 0.04
N MET A 50 -31.14 16.09 -1.01
CA MET A 50 -31.04 15.33 -2.24
C MET A 50 -30.14 14.09 -2.08
N LYS A 51 -30.56 12.95 -2.65
CA LYS A 51 -29.75 11.73 -2.63
C LYS A 51 -28.50 11.91 -3.49
N ALA A 52 -27.38 11.30 -3.07
CA ALA A 52 -26.10 11.39 -3.78
C ALA A 52 -26.18 10.99 -5.26
N THR A 53 -27.10 10.09 -5.62
CA THR A 53 -27.37 9.68 -7.00
C THR A 53 -27.94 10.81 -7.88
N GLU A 54 -28.77 11.67 -7.32
CA GLU A 54 -29.35 12.82 -8.03
C GLU A 54 -28.32 13.97 -8.14
N ILE A 55 -27.50 14.16 -7.11
CA ILE A 55 -26.35 15.08 -7.14
C ILE A 55 -25.39 14.69 -8.27
N MET A 56 -25.09 13.39 -8.44
CA MET A 56 -24.24 12.91 -9.52
C MET A 56 -24.85 13.13 -10.91
N LYS A 57 -26.17 12.98 -11.07
CA LYS A 57 -26.86 13.31 -12.33
C LYS A 57 -26.73 14.79 -12.67
N LYS A 58 -27.01 15.67 -11.70
CA LYS A 58 -26.88 17.11 -11.86
C LYS A 58 -25.45 17.54 -12.19
N LEU A 59 -24.44 16.93 -11.54
CA LEU A 59 -23.03 17.15 -11.88
C LEU A 59 -22.68 16.68 -13.29
N SER A 60 -23.25 15.58 -13.76
CA SER A 60 -23.08 15.10 -15.13
C SER A 60 -23.69 16.06 -16.15
N GLU A 61 -24.86 16.63 -15.87
CA GLU A 61 -25.50 17.63 -16.73
C GLU A 61 -24.69 18.93 -16.75
N MET A 62 -24.27 19.42 -15.58
CA MET A 62 -23.39 20.60 -15.47
C MET A 62 -22.07 20.39 -16.20
N TYR A 63 -21.48 19.18 -16.14
CA TYR A 63 -20.26 18.87 -16.87
C TYR A 63 -20.43 18.87 -18.40
N ARG A 64 -21.61 18.48 -18.91
CA ARG A 64 -21.91 18.52 -20.35
C ARG A 64 -22.08 19.95 -20.88
N VAL A 65 -22.52 20.86 -20.02
CA VAL A 65 -22.75 22.28 -20.34
C VAL A 65 -21.54 23.16 -19.98
N ALA A 66 -20.61 22.65 -19.16
CA ALA A 66 -19.42 23.36 -18.73
C ALA A 66 -18.54 23.82 -19.91
N SER A 67 -17.93 24.99 -19.77
CA SER A 67 -17.14 25.58 -20.84
C SER A 67 -15.87 24.76 -21.11
N PRO A 68 -15.42 24.62 -22.38
CA PRO A 68 -14.17 23.91 -22.71
C PRO A 68 -12.94 24.48 -21.98
N SER A 69 -12.96 25.76 -21.63
CA SER A 69 -11.91 26.47 -20.87
C SER A 69 -11.80 26.00 -19.42
N GLU A 70 -12.93 25.74 -18.73
CA GLU A 70 -12.94 25.20 -17.37
C GLU A 70 -12.51 23.74 -17.34
N LEU A 71 -12.95 22.97 -18.35
CA LEU A 71 -12.54 21.57 -18.51
C LEU A 71 -11.03 21.45 -18.80
N ALA A 72 -10.44 22.37 -19.56
CA ALA A 72 -9.00 22.41 -19.80
C ALA A 72 -8.20 22.71 -18.51
N LYS A 73 -8.66 23.66 -17.69
CA LYS A 73 -8.05 23.95 -16.37
C LYS A 73 -8.12 22.75 -15.43
N LEU A 74 -9.25 22.04 -15.45
CA LEU A 74 -9.44 20.81 -14.67
C LEU A 74 -8.65 19.63 -15.22
N ALA A 75 -8.39 19.56 -16.53
CA ALA A 75 -7.51 18.56 -17.13
C ALA A 75 -6.05 18.75 -16.69
N LEU A 76 -5.59 20.00 -16.56
CA LEU A 76 -4.28 20.36 -16.01
C LEU A 76 -4.18 20.09 -14.51
N SER A 77 -5.26 20.27 -13.74
CA SER A 77 -5.28 19.91 -12.32
C SER A 77 -5.43 18.39 -12.11
N ALA A 78 -6.12 17.69 -13.03
CA ALA A 78 -6.24 16.24 -13.04
C ALA A 78 -4.91 15.54 -13.32
N SER A 79 -4.08 16.08 -14.22
CA SER A 79 -2.71 15.59 -14.44
C SER A 79 -1.78 15.84 -13.24
N THR A 80 -2.10 16.84 -12.40
CA THR A 80 -1.31 17.17 -11.19
C THR A 80 -1.53 16.17 -10.05
N ILE A 81 -2.61 15.35 -10.07
CA ILE A 81 -2.74 14.21 -9.14
C ILE A 81 -1.83 13.09 -9.64
N ARG A 82 -0.53 13.24 -9.35
CA ARG A 82 0.54 12.33 -9.75
C ARG A 82 0.24 10.92 -9.24
N LEU A 83 -0.18 10.04 -10.15
CA LEU A 83 -0.08 8.61 -9.91
C LEU A 83 1.40 8.30 -9.75
N LYS A 84 1.75 7.62 -8.65
CA LYS A 84 3.13 7.22 -8.43
C LYS A 84 3.56 6.36 -9.61
N THR A 85 4.61 6.78 -10.30
CA THR A 85 5.22 5.98 -11.37
C THR A 85 5.67 4.63 -10.80
N GLU A 86 5.73 3.58 -11.63
CA GLU A 86 6.17 2.25 -11.18
C GLU A 86 7.53 2.30 -10.47
N GLU A 87 8.44 3.15 -10.95
CA GLU A 87 9.75 3.41 -10.34
C GLU A 87 9.62 3.93 -8.90
N GLU A 88 8.69 4.84 -8.64
CA GLU A 88 8.46 5.38 -7.29
C GLU A 88 7.88 4.34 -6.34
N ARG A 89 7.06 3.42 -6.87
CA ARG A 89 6.50 2.30 -6.11
C ARG A 89 7.60 1.30 -5.75
N LEU A 90 8.48 0.97 -6.71
CA LEU A 90 9.63 0.10 -6.50
C LEU A 90 10.60 0.70 -5.47
N GLU A 91 10.91 1.99 -5.58
CA GLU A 91 11.78 2.68 -4.62
C GLU A 91 11.15 2.74 -3.23
N SER A 92 9.84 3.00 -3.13
CA SER A 92 9.12 2.92 -1.85
C SER A 92 9.18 1.51 -1.23
N ARG A 93 9.10 0.47 -2.06
CA ARG A 93 9.21 -0.93 -1.61
C ARG A 93 10.63 -1.25 -1.14
N LYS A 94 11.66 -0.77 -1.84
CA LYS A 94 13.07 -0.91 -1.44
C LYS A 94 13.33 -0.28 -0.07
N LYS A 95 12.89 0.96 0.13
CA LYS A 95 12.99 1.69 1.41
C LYS A 95 12.31 0.93 2.55
N LEU A 96 11.11 0.41 2.29
CA LEU A 96 10.37 -0.38 3.28
C LEU A 96 11.06 -1.70 3.62
N LEU A 97 11.60 -2.41 2.61
CA LEU A 97 12.35 -3.64 2.82
C LEU A 97 13.63 -3.40 3.61
N PHE A 98 14.34 -2.31 3.32
CA PHE A 98 15.51 -1.90 4.09
C PHE A 98 15.13 -1.68 5.56
N ALA A 99 14.13 -0.84 5.84
CA ALA A 99 13.70 -0.62 7.22
C ALA A 99 13.24 -1.90 7.93
N ARG A 100 12.56 -2.82 7.23
CA ARG A 100 12.19 -4.14 7.77
C ARG A 100 13.40 -5.02 8.12
N LYS A 101 14.47 -4.98 7.33
CA LYS A 101 15.73 -5.66 7.67
C LYS A 101 16.35 -5.09 8.95
N HIS A 102 16.14 -3.82 9.22
CA HIS A 102 16.58 -3.12 10.43
C HIS A 102 15.51 -3.11 11.55
N GLY A 103 14.67 -4.14 11.61
CA GLY A 103 13.77 -4.36 12.75
C GLY A 103 12.51 -3.48 12.76
N LEU A 104 12.14 -2.83 11.66
CA LEU A 104 10.86 -2.11 11.59
C LEU A 104 9.69 -3.07 11.86
N PRO A 105 8.85 -2.79 12.89
CA PRO A 105 7.75 -3.67 13.27
C PRO A 105 6.79 -3.94 12.12
N LYS A 106 6.36 -5.20 11.98
CA LYS A 106 5.32 -5.59 11.01
C LYS A 106 3.94 -5.27 11.60
N PRO A 107 2.98 -4.78 10.79
CA PRO A 107 1.65 -4.51 11.29
C PRO A 107 0.96 -5.84 11.67
N PRO A 108 0.45 -5.98 12.91
CA PRO A 108 -0.38 -7.11 13.29
C PRO A 108 -1.76 -7.04 12.62
N PRO A 109 -2.57 -8.10 12.68
CA PRO A 109 -3.96 -8.07 12.20
C PRO A 109 -4.76 -6.97 12.91
N THR A 110 -5.24 -5.99 12.15
CA THR A 110 -5.89 -4.77 12.64
C THR A 110 -7.41 -4.75 12.52
N THR A 111 -8.01 -5.80 11.93
CA THR A 111 -9.46 -5.97 11.88
C THR A 111 -9.84 -7.25 12.61
N GLY A 112 -10.99 -7.26 13.29
CA GLY A 112 -11.45 -8.46 14.01
C GLY A 112 -11.53 -9.69 13.09
N TYR A 113 -11.96 -9.49 11.85
CA TYR A 113 -11.94 -10.53 10.82
C TYR A 113 -10.54 -11.09 10.55
N HIS A 114 -9.52 -10.24 10.38
CA HIS A 114 -8.16 -10.73 10.14
C HIS A 114 -7.56 -11.41 11.38
N VAL A 115 -7.91 -10.95 12.59
CA VAL A 115 -7.54 -11.64 13.83
C VAL A 115 -8.15 -13.04 13.86
N TYR A 116 -9.44 -13.14 13.56
CA TYR A 116 -10.16 -14.41 13.47
C TYR A 116 -9.54 -15.36 12.42
N LEU A 117 -9.31 -14.87 11.21
CA LEU A 117 -8.65 -15.65 10.16
C LEU A 117 -7.26 -16.12 10.59
N HIS A 118 -6.48 -15.24 11.21
CA HIS A 118 -5.16 -15.61 11.70
C HIS A 118 -5.27 -16.72 12.74
N GLU A 119 -6.21 -16.66 13.67
CA GLU A 119 -6.44 -17.69 14.68
C GLU A 119 -6.86 -19.03 14.04
N GLN A 120 -7.89 -19.02 13.19
CA GLN A 120 -8.40 -20.22 12.50
C GLN A 120 -7.37 -20.89 11.59
N LEU A 121 -6.46 -20.10 11.02
CA LEU A 121 -5.41 -20.61 10.14
C LEU A 121 -4.10 -20.90 10.88
N SER A 122 -3.87 -20.34 12.08
CA SER A 122 -2.64 -20.51 12.86
C SER A 122 -2.45 -21.91 13.44
N GLY A 123 -3.53 -22.66 13.69
CA GLY A 123 -3.48 -24.07 14.14
C GLY A 123 -3.11 -25.04 13.02
N ASN A 124 -3.33 -24.65 11.76
CA ASN A 124 -2.80 -25.35 10.61
C ASN A 124 -1.42 -24.78 10.32
N LYS A 125 -0.37 -25.26 11.01
CA LYS A 125 0.99 -25.13 10.49
C LYS A 125 0.95 -25.73 9.10
N VAL A 126 0.84 -24.87 8.11
CA VAL A 126 0.92 -25.18 6.70
C VAL A 126 2.27 -25.85 6.55
N ALA A 127 2.27 -27.18 6.46
CA ALA A 127 3.40 -27.87 5.86
C ALA A 127 3.69 -27.10 4.57
N MET A 128 4.91 -26.58 4.49
CA MET A 128 5.42 -25.66 3.46
C MET A 128 5.38 -26.35 2.09
N GLY A 129 4.18 -26.64 1.59
CA GLY A 129 3.91 -27.66 0.56
C GLY A 129 2.43 -28.04 0.36
N SER A 130 1.48 -27.57 1.19
CA SER A 130 0.05 -27.80 0.90
C SER A 130 -0.38 -27.08 -0.38
N ALA A 131 -1.11 -27.78 -1.25
CA ALA A 131 -1.60 -27.22 -2.51
C ALA A 131 -2.35 -25.89 -2.29
N PRO A 132 -2.13 -24.86 -3.14
CA PRO A 132 -2.75 -23.54 -2.98
C PRO A 132 -4.29 -23.60 -2.92
N GLN A 133 -4.90 -24.60 -3.58
CA GLN A 133 -6.34 -24.85 -3.54
C GLN A 133 -6.86 -25.25 -2.15
N ALA A 134 -6.09 -26.02 -1.38
CA ALA A 134 -6.48 -26.39 -0.02
C ALA A 134 -6.51 -25.17 0.92
N MET A 135 -5.59 -24.22 0.72
CA MET A 135 -5.59 -22.96 1.46
C MET A 135 -6.78 -22.07 1.10
N THR A 136 -7.14 -21.97 -0.19
CA THR A 136 -8.33 -21.19 -0.60
C THR A 136 -9.61 -21.77 -0.05
N SER A 137 -9.74 -23.11 0.02
CA SER A 137 -10.90 -23.77 0.61
C SER A 137 -10.99 -23.51 2.11
N LYS A 138 -9.88 -23.58 2.85
CA LYS A 138 -9.85 -23.24 4.29
C LYS A 138 -10.18 -21.78 4.55
N LEU A 139 -9.64 -20.86 3.75
CA LEU A 139 -9.95 -19.44 3.86
C LEU A 139 -11.43 -19.18 3.61
N SER A 140 -12.02 -19.81 2.58
CA SER A 140 -13.44 -19.63 2.27
C SER A 140 -14.34 -20.22 3.36
N ALA A 141 -13.98 -21.37 3.94
CA ALA A 141 -14.68 -21.96 5.09
C ALA A 141 -14.62 -21.03 6.33
N ALA A 142 -13.44 -20.49 6.65
CA ALA A 142 -13.28 -19.52 7.74
C ALA A 142 -14.08 -18.24 7.47
N SER A 143 -14.11 -17.76 6.22
CA SER A 143 -14.90 -16.58 5.83
C SER A 143 -16.40 -16.80 6.10
N LYS A 144 -16.95 -17.95 5.71
CA LYS A 144 -18.35 -18.31 5.98
C LYS A 144 -18.63 -18.42 7.47
N SER A 145 -17.72 -19.05 8.20
CA SER A 145 -17.84 -19.19 9.65
C SER A 145 -17.87 -17.83 10.36
N TRP A 146 -17.06 -16.86 9.92
CA TRP A 146 -17.09 -15.50 10.47
C TRP A 146 -18.45 -14.80 10.32
N ILE A 147 -19.11 -14.97 9.17
CA ILE A 147 -20.43 -14.37 8.92
C ILE A 147 -21.46 -14.94 9.91
N ASN A 148 -21.38 -16.25 10.19
CA ASN A 148 -22.28 -16.98 11.07
C ASN A 148 -21.95 -16.82 12.57
N LEU A 149 -20.84 -16.18 12.94
CA LEU A 149 -20.53 -15.92 14.36
C LEU A 149 -21.50 -14.93 14.97
N SER A 150 -21.83 -15.14 16.24
CA SER A 150 -22.58 -14.18 17.06
C SER A 150 -21.80 -12.87 17.25
N GLU A 151 -22.52 -11.77 17.44
CA GLU A 151 -21.91 -10.45 17.65
C GLU A 151 -21.02 -10.42 18.91
N ARG A 152 -21.42 -11.12 19.98
CA ARG A 152 -20.60 -11.25 21.20
C ARG A 152 -19.23 -11.90 20.93
N ASN A 153 -19.20 -12.92 20.06
CA ASN A 153 -17.94 -13.57 19.70
C ASN A 153 -17.11 -12.67 18.78
N LYS A 154 -17.74 -11.96 17.84
CA LYS A 154 -17.07 -10.98 16.97
C LYS A 154 -16.44 -9.84 17.77
N GLU A 155 -17.10 -9.37 18.83
CA GLU A 155 -16.64 -8.29 19.69
C GLU A 155 -15.29 -8.60 20.34
N ALA A 156 -15.08 -9.84 20.80
CA ALA A 156 -13.78 -10.26 21.35
C ALA A 156 -12.63 -10.10 20.33
N TYR A 157 -12.87 -10.44 19.06
CA TYR A 157 -11.89 -10.26 17.98
C TYR A 157 -11.69 -8.78 17.62
N ILE A 158 -12.74 -7.98 17.66
CA ILE A 158 -12.67 -6.53 17.42
C ILE A 158 -11.83 -5.87 18.51
N ASN A 159 -12.04 -6.21 19.79
CA ASN A 159 -11.26 -5.69 20.90
C ASN A 159 -9.78 -6.06 20.78
N ARG A 160 -9.47 -7.33 20.46
CA ARG A 160 -8.09 -7.75 20.20
C ARG A 160 -7.46 -7.01 19.01
N ALA A 161 -8.23 -6.71 17.96
CA ALA A 161 -7.75 -5.93 16.83
C ALA A 161 -7.42 -4.47 17.20
N LEU A 162 -8.19 -3.88 18.12
CA LEU A 162 -7.91 -2.54 18.66
C LEU A 162 -6.63 -2.53 19.52
N GLU A 163 -6.46 -3.52 20.38
CA GLU A 163 -5.24 -3.70 21.18
C GLU A 163 -4.00 -3.88 20.28
N ASN A 164 -4.10 -4.74 19.26
CA ASN A 164 -3.06 -4.93 18.26
C ASN A 164 -2.66 -3.62 17.58
N ARG A 165 -3.64 -2.78 17.24
CA ARG A 165 -3.38 -1.46 16.64
C ARG A 165 -2.63 -0.55 17.60
N LEU A 166 -3.00 -0.53 18.88
CA LEU A 166 -2.34 0.30 19.89
C LEU A 166 -0.93 -0.20 20.19
N ALA A 167 -0.74 -1.50 20.36
CA ALA A 167 0.56 -2.14 20.53
C ALA A 167 1.50 -1.79 19.37
N HIS A 168 1.04 -1.95 18.13
CA HIS A 168 1.83 -1.61 16.95
C HIS A 168 2.25 -0.14 16.90
N LEU A 169 1.38 0.78 17.33
CA LEU A 169 1.75 2.20 17.42
C LEU A 169 2.83 2.46 18.47
N ARG A 170 2.80 1.74 19.61
CA ARG A 170 3.87 1.80 20.61
C ARG A 170 5.18 1.27 20.04
N ASP A 171 5.15 0.14 19.33
CA ASP A 171 6.33 -0.44 18.70
C ASP A 171 6.93 0.50 17.65
N LEU A 172 6.09 1.12 16.82
CA LEU A 172 6.55 2.10 15.83
C LEU A 172 7.18 3.32 16.50
N LYS A 173 6.63 3.75 17.64
CA LYS A 173 7.17 4.86 18.42
C LYS A 173 8.53 4.51 18.99
N ALA A 174 8.64 3.39 19.71
CA ALA A 174 9.90 2.90 20.27
C ALA A 174 10.97 2.69 19.19
N TRP A 175 10.59 2.10 18.05
CA TRP A 175 11.50 1.92 16.92
C TRP A 175 11.96 3.27 16.35
N SER A 176 11.06 4.26 16.23
CA SER A 176 11.43 5.59 15.74
C SER A 176 12.38 6.33 16.69
N GLU A 177 12.18 6.19 18.00
CA GLU A 177 13.01 6.78 19.05
C GLU A 177 14.40 6.12 19.08
N SER A 178 14.46 4.78 19.07
CA SER A 178 15.71 4.01 19.02
C SER A 178 16.56 4.35 17.80
N ASN A 179 15.93 4.61 16.65
CA ASN A 179 16.62 5.00 15.43
C ASN A 179 16.81 6.51 15.29
N GLY A 180 16.41 7.32 16.28
CA GLY A 180 16.53 8.77 16.29
C GLY A 180 15.91 9.43 15.06
N ILE A 181 14.70 9.03 14.69
CA ILE A 181 13.91 9.62 13.60
C ILE A 181 12.58 10.17 14.17
N PRO A 182 12.02 11.25 13.60
CA PRO A 182 10.75 11.76 14.06
C PRO A 182 9.61 10.74 13.85
N PHE A 183 8.81 10.53 14.88
CA PHE A 183 7.68 9.60 14.86
C PHE A 183 6.68 9.92 13.73
N SER A 184 6.08 8.86 13.18
CA SER A 184 4.95 8.96 12.27
C SER A 184 4.10 7.70 12.37
N LYS A 185 2.78 7.87 12.37
CA LYS A 185 1.84 6.73 12.30
C LYS A 185 1.95 5.95 10.99
N ARG A 186 2.54 6.54 9.93
CA ARG A 186 2.67 5.90 8.62
C ARG A 186 4.02 5.19 8.51
N THR A 187 3.98 3.86 8.40
CA THR A 187 5.15 3.00 8.23
C THR A 187 6.02 3.38 7.03
N THR A 188 5.41 3.80 5.92
CA THR A 188 6.14 4.23 4.71
C THR A 188 6.94 5.52 4.92
N VAL A 189 6.43 6.43 5.75
CA VAL A 189 7.12 7.67 6.10
C VAL A 189 8.30 7.37 7.01
N LEU A 190 8.10 6.52 8.02
CA LEU A 190 9.17 6.05 8.89
C LEU A 190 10.29 5.35 8.09
N ALA A 191 9.93 4.43 7.20
CA ALA A 191 10.89 3.73 6.35
C ALA A 191 11.68 4.70 5.44
N SER A 192 11.00 5.70 4.87
CA SER A 192 11.64 6.70 4.00
C SER A 192 12.61 7.60 4.79
N ARG A 193 12.21 8.05 5.98
CA ARG A 193 13.06 8.86 6.88
C ARG A 193 14.29 8.07 7.34
N PHE A 194 14.08 6.83 7.73
CA PHE A 194 15.13 5.92 8.12
C PHE A 194 16.14 5.68 6.99
N TYR A 195 15.64 5.34 5.79
CA TYR A 195 16.48 5.15 4.61
C TYR A 195 17.29 6.41 4.26
N ALA A 196 16.65 7.60 4.31
CA ALA A 196 17.35 8.86 4.08
C ALA A 196 18.44 9.14 5.12
N LYS A 197 18.24 8.78 6.39
CA LYS A 197 19.24 8.96 7.44
C LYS A 197 20.48 8.09 7.22
N HIS A 198 20.30 6.82 6.86
CA HIS A 198 21.42 5.90 6.61
C HIS A 198 22.19 6.26 5.34
N HIS A 199 21.51 6.58 4.24
CA HIS A 199 22.20 6.91 3.00
C HIS A 199 22.73 8.35 2.92
N ARG A 200 22.28 9.26 3.80
CA ARG A 200 22.97 10.55 3.99
C ARG A 200 24.30 10.36 4.72
N LYS A 201 24.36 9.48 5.72
CA LYS A 201 25.61 9.15 6.42
C LYS A 201 26.64 8.52 5.48
N ASP A 202 26.23 7.58 4.63
CA ASP A 202 27.12 6.96 3.63
C ASP A 202 27.79 7.99 2.68
N ALA A 203 27.09 9.10 2.37
CA ALA A 203 27.63 10.15 1.50
C ALA A 203 28.60 11.08 2.24
N THR A 204 28.33 11.43 3.50
CA THR A 204 29.24 12.21 4.32
C THR A 204 30.50 11.44 4.67
N ASP A 205 30.40 10.14 5.01
CA ASP A 205 31.55 9.32 5.41
C ASP A 205 32.51 9.08 4.24
N LYS A 206 31.98 8.90 3.02
CA LYS A 206 32.78 8.84 1.79
C LYS A 206 33.50 10.16 1.47
N THR A 207 32.85 11.30 1.74
CA THR A 207 33.44 12.61 1.46
C THR A 207 34.57 12.93 2.45
N VAL A 208 34.45 12.49 3.71
CA VAL A 208 35.50 12.65 4.72
C VAL A 208 36.69 11.73 4.45
N ALA A 209 36.45 10.48 4.01
CA ALA A 209 37.52 9.55 3.65
C ALA A 209 38.36 10.04 2.45
N VAL A 210 37.73 10.61 1.42
CA VAL A 210 38.46 11.15 0.25
C VAL A 210 39.33 12.36 0.62
N LYS A 211 38.88 13.21 1.55
CA LYS A 211 39.67 14.34 2.05
C LYS A 211 40.82 13.92 2.96
N ALA A 212 40.71 12.79 3.66
CA ALA A 212 41.76 12.26 4.52
C ALA A 212 42.89 11.57 3.72
N SER A 213 42.61 11.02 2.53
CA SER A 213 43.61 10.41 1.64
C SER A 213 44.36 11.39 0.74
N GLN A 214 44.02 12.68 0.76
CA GLN A 214 44.68 13.74 -0.02
C GLN A 214 45.61 14.62 0.84
N LYS A 215 45.93 14.18 2.06
CA LYS A 215 46.84 14.86 2.99
C LYS A 215 47.96 13.90 3.37
#